data_AF-B1XUC9-F1
#
_entry.id   AF-B1XUC9-F1
#
_cell.length_a   1.000
_cell.length_b   1.000
_cell.length_c   1.000
_cell.angle_alpha   90.00
_cell.angle_beta   90.00
_cell.angle_gamma   90.00
#
_symmetry.space_group_name_H-M   'P 1'
#
loop_
_entity.id
_entity.type
_entity.pdbx_description
1 polymer ?
#
loop_
_entity_poly.entity_id
_entity_poly.type
_entity_poly.pdbx_seq_one_letter_code
_entity_poly.pdbx_strand_id
1 'polypeptide(L)'
;MVGDGTIYQSLFKYQKDKQWIGEIKRYILDATGAITSDAPILTSAKLKTRAASSGSYSTGGRSIWTVGYNPLCKNSVALSNDANNNSFNQNNSAALQNLLFNCPPIPDANVTSELINFTRGLNADGEEVAPLTVPRDSVLGDTYHSEMVMVGVPNAPWSSDANMFGKSEAYYRFMHGYSEFIAANANRRSQTYVGSNDGMVHAFDLDLEER
;
A
#
# COMPACT_ATOMS: atom_id res chain seq x y z
N MET A 1 0.25 -14.70 7.10
CA MET A 1 -0.03 -15.16 5.71
C MET A 1 1.15 -15.97 5.21
N VAL A 2 0.94 -17.09 4.51
CA VAL A 2 2.02 -17.88 3.86
C VAL A 2 1.97 -17.63 2.35
N GLY A 3 3.12 -17.42 1.71
CA GLY A 3 3.23 -17.30 0.26
C GLY A 3 4.65 -17.66 -0.22
N ASP A 4 4.76 -18.50 -1.24
CA ASP A 4 6.02 -18.88 -1.91
C ASP A 4 7.19 -19.22 -0.95
N GLY A 5 6.96 -20.06 0.06
CA GLY A 5 7.99 -20.46 1.03
C GLY A 5 8.35 -19.38 2.05
N THR A 6 7.51 -18.35 2.21
CA THR A 6 7.67 -17.31 3.21
C THR A 6 6.41 -17.13 4.06
N ILE A 7 6.57 -16.65 5.28
CA ILE A 7 5.46 -16.24 6.15
C ILE A 7 5.57 -14.75 6.50
N TYR A 8 4.45 -14.06 6.40
CA TYR A 8 4.29 -12.66 6.75
C TYR A 8 3.53 -12.54 8.05
N GLN A 9 4.07 -11.74 8.97
CA GLN A 9 3.47 -11.42 10.26
C GLN A 9 3.28 -9.91 10.39
N SER A 10 2.03 -9.49 10.52
CA SER A 10 1.65 -8.13 10.90
C SER A 10 1.84 -7.93 12.39
N LEU A 11 2.42 -6.80 12.76
CA LEU A 11 2.71 -6.39 14.12
C LEU A 11 2.28 -4.93 14.31
N PHE A 12 2.00 -4.56 15.55
CA PHE A 12 1.78 -3.17 15.91
C PHE A 12 2.53 -2.83 17.19
N LYS A 13 2.88 -1.56 17.33
CA LYS A 13 3.48 -0.99 18.53
C LYS A 13 2.68 0.25 18.94
N TYR A 14 2.01 0.14 20.07
CA TYR A 14 1.35 1.26 20.72
C TYR A 14 2.37 2.34 21.08
N GLN A 15 2.01 3.60 20.80
CA GLN A 15 2.70 4.77 21.33
C GLN A 15 1.67 5.71 21.95
N LYS A 16 1.98 6.23 23.14
CA LYS A 16 1.13 7.21 23.81
C LYS A 16 1.26 8.55 23.07
N ASP A 17 0.11 9.19 22.80
CA ASP A 17 0.02 10.52 22.19
C ASP A 17 0.65 10.63 20.79
N LYS A 18 0.76 9.50 20.07
CA LYS A 18 1.33 9.40 18.71
C LYS A 18 0.58 8.37 17.87
N GLN A 19 0.80 8.40 16.56
CA GLN A 19 0.33 7.35 15.66
C GLN A 19 0.85 5.96 16.10
N TRP A 20 -0.02 4.96 16.11
CA TRP A 20 0.40 3.59 16.36
C TRP A 20 1.23 3.09 15.17
N ILE A 21 2.34 2.45 15.48
CA ILE A 21 3.29 2.01 14.47
C ILE A 21 2.91 0.62 14.00
N GLY A 22 2.66 0.48 12.69
CA GLY A 22 2.58 -0.81 12.02
C GLY A 22 3.97 -1.34 11.64
N GLU A 23 4.08 -2.66 11.58
CA GLU A 23 5.24 -3.36 11.06
C GLU A 23 4.79 -4.67 10.41
N ILE A 24 5.43 -5.06 9.31
CA ILE A 24 5.26 -6.40 8.74
C ILE A 24 6.63 -7.03 8.64
N LYS A 25 6.74 -8.22 9.22
CA LYS A 25 7.94 -9.04 9.13
C LYS A 25 7.72 -10.18 8.14
N ARG A 26 8.72 -10.41 7.29
CA ARG A 26 8.82 -11.59 6.44
C ARG A 26 9.86 -12.54 7.00
N TYR A 27 9.48 -13.80 7.12
CA TYR A 27 10.34 -14.91 7.49
C TYR A 27 10.40 -15.92 6.34
N ILE A 28 11.56 -16.56 6.17
CA ILE A 28 11.74 -17.66 5.22
C ILE A 28 11.35 -18.97 5.91
N LEU A 29 10.70 -19.86 5.18
CA LEU A 29 10.39 -21.21 5.61
C LEU A 29 11.35 -22.21 4.95
N ASP A 30 11.78 -23.21 5.70
CA ASP A 30 12.52 -24.35 5.15
C ASP A 30 11.58 -25.38 4.48
N ALA A 31 12.15 -26.44 3.92
CA ALA A 31 11.39 -27.50 3.25
C ALA A 31 10.43 -28.27 4.18
N THR A 32 10.59 -28.15 5.50
CA THR A 32 9.70 -28.75 6.50
C THR A 32 8.56 -27.80 6.91
N GLY A 33 8.60 -26.54 6.44
CA GLY A 33 7.66 -25.49 6.81
C GLY A 33 8.03 -24.76 8.11
N ALA A 34 9.22 -25.00 8.66
CA ALA A 34 9.72 -24.29 9.84
C ALA A 34 10.37 -22.96 9.45
N ILE A 35 10.27 -21.96 10.33
CA ILE A 35 10.95 -20.67 10.15
C ILE A 35 12.47 -20.88 10.25
N THR A 36 13.22 -20.40 9.26
CA THR A 36 14.68 -20.46 9.26
C THR A 36 15.28 -19.54 10.32
N SER A 37 16.57 -19.71 10.63
CA SER A 37 17.29 -18.86 11.57
C SER A 37 17.67 -17.48 11.00
N ASP A 38 17.31 -17.19 9.75
CA ASP A 38 17.64 -15.92 9.10
C ASP A 38 16.92 -14.76 9.79
N ALA A 39 17.55 -13.59 9.80
CA ALA A 39 16.91 -12.40 10.33
C ALA A 39 15.67 -12.05 9.48
N PRO A 40 14.51 -11.73 10.10
CA PRO A 40 13.34 -11.36 9.33
C PRO A 40 13.56 -10.05 8.61
N ILE A 41 12.96 -9.92 7.43
CA ILE A 41 12.92 -8.65 6.71
C ILE A 41 11.80 -7.80 7.29
N LEU A 42 12.11 -6.55 7.60
CA LEU A 42 11.18 -5.57 8.15
C LEU A 42 10.74 -4.61 7.05
N THR A 43 9.45 -4.30 7.03
CA THR A 43 8.88 -3.36 6.08
C THR A 43 9.36 -1.95 6.36
N SER A 44 9.45 -1.54 7.63
CA SER A 44 9.99 -0.23 8.03
C SER A 44 11.38 0.05 7.44
N ALA A 45 12.28 -0.93 7.47
CA ALA A 45 13.62 -0.82 6.91
C ALA A 45 13.58 -0.62 5.38
N LYS A 46 12.75 -1.41 4.68
CA LYS A 46 12.56 -1.31 3.22
C LYS A 46 11.98 0.04 2.81
N LEU A 47 10.96 0.51 3.53
CA LEU A 47 10.33 1.81 3.29
C LEU A 47 11.29 2.96 3.53
N LYS A 48 12.08 2.92 4.61
CA LYS A 48 13.09 3.93 4.90
C LYS A 48 14.16 4.01 3.82
N THR A 49 14.63 2.86 3.31
CA THR A 49 15.56 2.83 2.17
C THR A 49 14.91 3.40 0.91
N ARG A 50 13.66 3.02 0.63
CA ARG A 50 12.93 3.51 -0.54
C ARG A 50 12.69 5.02 -0.46
N ALA A 51 12.50 5.57 0.73
CA ALA A 51 12.34 6.99 0.97
C ALA A 51 13.56 7.86 0.63
N ALA A 52 14.75 7.26 0.52
CA ALA A 52 15.94 7.92 0.02
C ALA A 52 16.05 7.93 -1.52
N SER A 53 15.09 7.36 -2.24
CA SER A 53 15.11 7.27 -3.72
C SER A 53 14.52 8.51 -4.40
N SER A 54 15.00 8.84 -5.59
CA SER A 54 14.48 9.95 -6.42
C SER A 54 13.17 9.58 -7.15
N GLY A 55 12.48 10.58 -7.69
CA GLY A 55 11.24 10.39 -8.47
C GLY A 55 9.97 10.34 -7.60
N SER A 56 9.06 9.39 -7.86
CA SER A 56 7.77 9.26 -7.15
C SER A 56 7.92 8.95 -5.65
N TYR A 57 9.13 8.65 -5.17
CA TYR A 57 9.46 8.43 -3.75
C TYR A 57 10.23 9.60 -3.12
N SER A 58 10.49 10.69 -3.86
CA SER A 58 11.04 11.90 -3.25
C SER A 58 10.07 12.46 -2.18
N THR A 59 10.65 13.17 -1.21
CA THR A 59 9.94 13.87 -0.11
C THR A 59 8.96 12.99 0.67
N GLY A 60 9.46 11.88 1.22
CA GLY A 60 8.72 11.04 2.18
C GLY A 60 8.70 9.56 1.82
N GLY A 61 8.90 9.20 0.55
CA GLY A 61 9.20 7.82 0.19
C GLY A 61 8.09 6.93 -0.31
N ARG A 62 6.92 7.47 -0.67
CA ARG A 62 5.78 6.63 -1.06
C ARG A 62 5.11 7.08 -2.36
N SER A 63 4.73 6.12 -3.18
CA SER A 63 3.83 6.33 -4.31
C SER A 63 2.40 6.16 -3.81
N ILE A 64 1.60 7.21 -3.82
CA ILE A 64 0.26 7.17 -3.22
C ILE A 64 -0.77 7.55 -4.29
N TRP A 65 -1.72 6.66 -4.50
CA TRP A 65 -2.86 6.89 -5.37
C TRP A 65 -4.10 7.26 -4.55
N THR A 66 -4.85 8.24 -5.03
CA THR A 66 -6.19 8.58 -4.52
C THR A 66 -7.11 9.01 -5.66
N VAL A 67 -8.42 8.75 -5.51
CA VAL A 67 -9.48 9.09 -6.49
C VAL A 67 -9.57 10.59 -6.79
N GLY A 68 -9.18 11.44 -5.84
CA GLY A 68 -8.73 12.79 -6.17
C GLY A 68 -9.75 13.76 -6.79
N TYR A 69 -11.03 13.70 -6.42
CA TYR A 69 -12.04 14.63 -6.96
C TYR A 69 -13.26 14.77 -6.04
N ASN A 70 -13.76 15.99 -5.85
CA ASN A 70 -15.01 16.26 -5.12
C ASN A 70 -15.89 17.26 -5.91
N PRO A 71 -16.96 16.80 -6.58
CA PRO A 71 -17.78 17.67 -7.43
C PRO A 71 -18.51 18.80 -6.66
N LEU A 72 -18.65 18.69 -5.33
CA LEU A 72 -19.29 19.73 -4.51
C LEU A 72 -18.35 20.90 -4.19
N CYS A 73 -17.06 20.75 -4.49
CA CYS A 73 -16.06 21.78 -4.26
C CYS A 73 -15.90 22.64 -5.52
N LYS A 74 -16.35 23.91 -5.47
CA LYS A 74 -16.33 24.82 -6.64
C LYS A 74 -14.96 25.00 -7.31
N ASN A 75 -13.88 24.72 -6.59
CA ASN A 75 -12.50 24.87 -7.07
C ASN A 75 -11.71 23.54 -7.10
N SER A 76 -12.35 22.38 -6.92
CA SER A 76 -11.63 21.12 -7.06
C SER A 76 -11.33 20.82 -8.52
N VAL A 77 -10.04 20.63 -8.80
CA VAL A 77 -9.57 20.07 -10.07
C VAL A 77 -9.35 18.57 -9.84
N ALA A 78 -9.73 17.74 -10.80
CA ALA A 78 -9.43 16.31 -10.73
C ALA A 78 -7.91 16.12 -10.67
N LEU A 79 -7.44 15.25 -9.77
CA LEU A 79 -6.01 14.96 -9.67
C LEU A 79 -5.51 14.27 -10.94
N SER A 80 -4.35 14.71 -11.43
CA SER A 80 -3.61 13.98 -12.46
C SER A 80 -2.72 12.91 -11.83
N ASN A 81 -2.72 11.72 -12.39
CA ASN A 81 -1.75 10.68 -12.06
C ASN A 81 -0.44 10.93 -12.81
N ASP A 82 0.70 10.68 -12.15
CA ASP A 82 1.98 10.53 -12.85
C ASP A 82 2.09 9.16 -13.56
N ALA A 83 3.23 8.90 -14.20
CA ALA A 83 3.49 7.63 -14.91
C ALA A 83 3.48 6.38 -13.99
N ASN A 84 3.55 6.57 -12.67
CA ASN A 84 3.54 5.52 -11.65
C ASN A 84 2.20 5.44 -10.91
N ASN A 85 1.14 6.10 -11.41
CA ASN A 85 -0.16 6.23 -10.75
C ASN A 85 -0.08 6.92 -9.38
N ASN A 86 0.89 7.81 -9.18
CA ASN A 86 0.96 8.64 -7.99
C ASN A 86 0.18 9.93 -8.22
N SER A 87 -0.92 10.12 -7.49
CA SER A 87 -1.72 11.36 -7.50
C SER A 87 -1.61 12.14 -6.20
N PHE A 88 -1.13 11.55 -5.12
CA PHE A 88 -0.95 12.25 -3.84
C PHE A 88 0.51 12.71 -3.69
N ASN A 89 0.82 13.85 -4.31
CA ASN A 89 2.15 14.43 -4.34
C ASN A 89 2.11 15.96 -4.47
N GLN A 90 3.28 16.59 -4.34
CA GLN A 90 3.42 18.05 -4.31
C GLN A 90 2.99 18.75 -5.61
N ASN A 91 3.09 18.08 -6.76
CA ASN A 91 2.64 18.66 -8.03
C ASN A 91 1.13 18.86 -8.05
N ASN A 92 0.40 18.06 -7.27
CA ASN A 92 -1.05 18.12 -7.10
C ASN A 92 -1.49 18.93 -5.87
N SER A 93 -0.57 19.61 -5.17
CA SER A 93 -0.84 20.28 -3.88
C SER A 93 -2.03 21.25 -3.93
N ALA A 94 -2.15 22.08 -4.98
CA ALA A 94 -3.25 23.02 -5.12
C ALA A 94 -4.63 22.32 -5.21
N ALA A 95 -4.71 21.20 -5.93
CA ALA A 95 -5.93 20.42 -6.04
C ALA A 95 -6.22 19.62 -4.75
N LEU A 96 -5.17 19.05 -4.14
CA LEU A 96 -5.23 18.30 -2.89
C LEU A 96 -5.66 19.16 -1.71
N GLN A 97 -5.27 20.44 -1.65
CA GLN A 97 -5.66 21.36 -0.58
C GLN A 97 -7.17 21.39 -0.38
N ASN A 98 -7.93 21.48 -1.46
CA ASN A 98 -9.39 21.50 -1.40
C ASN A 98 -9.97 20.18 -0.89
N LEU A 99 -9.33 19.05 -1.17
CA LEU A 99 -9.77 17.73 -0.71
C LEU A 99 -9.40 17.48 0.75
N LEU A 100 -8.20 17.90 1.17
CA LEU A 100 -7.66 17.70 2.51
C LEU A 100 -8.35 18.58 3.56
N PHE A 101 -8.68 19.82 3.20
CA PHE A 101 -9.22 20.81 4.14
C PHE A 101 -10.70 21.13 3.90
N ASN A 102 -11.42 20.24 3.21
CA ASN A 102 -12.85 20.38 2.93
C ASN A 102 -13.21 21.74 2.31
N CYS A 103 -12.51 22.11 1.24
CA CYS A 103 -12.72 23.34 0.46
C CYS A 103 -12.65 24.61 1.33
N PRO A 104 -11.47 24.88 1.95
CA PRO A 104 -11.35 26.00 2.86
C PRO A 104 -11.54 27.33 2.11
N PRO A 105 -12.12 28.36 2.74
CA PRO A 105 -12.27 29.67 2.12
C PRO A 105 -10.93 30.39 1.89
N ILE A 106 -9.90 30.04 2.68
CA ILE A 106 -8.55 30.57 2.58
C ILE A 106 -7.57 29.39 2.44
N PRO A 107 -6.92 29.25 1.27
CA PRO A 107 -5.78 28.36 1.05
C PRO A 107 -4.61 28.57 2.02
N ASP A 108 -4.04 27.48 2.54
CA ASP A 108 -2.72 27.47 3.19
C ASP A 108 -1.79 26.48 2.48
N ALA A 109 -0.89 27.00 1.65
CA ALA A 109 0.02 26.18 0.84
C ALA A 109 1.08 25.47 1.70
N ASN A 110 1.49 26.06 2.82
CA ASN A 110 2.54 25.50 3.68
C ASN A 110 2.00 24.28 4.42
N VAL A 111 0.86 24.44 5.10
CA VAL A 111 0.21 23.33 5.83
C VAL A 111 -0.21 22.21 4.86
N THR A 112 -0.64 22.56 3.65
CA THR A 112 -0.93 21.55 2.61
C THR A 112 0.32 20.76 2.22
N SER A 113 1.42 21.45 1.96
CA SER A 113 2.70 20.83 1.61
C SER A 113 3.23 19.95 2.74
N GLU A 114 3.15 20.40 3.99
CA GLU A 114 3.56 19.64 5.17
C GLU A 114 2.71 18.39 5.34
N LEU A 115 1.38 18.50 5.24
CA LEU A 115 0.48 17.35 5.33
C LEU A 115 0.74 16.33 4.21
N ILE A 116 0.94 16.81 2.97
CA ILE A 116 1.28 15.90 1.86
C ILE A 116 2.60 15.19 2.13
N ASN A 117 3.65 15.90 2.56
CA ASN A 117 4.94 15.28 2.84
C ASN A 117 4.88 14.33 4.06
N PHE A 118 4.13 14.69 5.10
CA PHE A 118 3.91 13.85 6.28
C PHE A 118 3.19 12.54 5.91
N THR A 119 2.07 12.66 5.19
CA THR A 119 1.35 11.52 4.64
C THR A 119 2.24 10.76 3.67
N ARG A 120 3.18 11.38 2.96
CA ARG A 120 4.11 10.63 2.10
C ARG A 120 5.23 9.94 2.88
N GLY A 121 5.42 10.26 4.16
CA GLY A 121 6.35 9.56 5.06
C GLY A 121 7.46 10.44 5.66
N LEU A 122 7.49 11.74 5.36
CA LEU A 122 8.44 12.68 5.95
C LEU A 122 8.08 13.02 7.40
N ASN A 123 9.05 13.36 8.24
CA ASN A 123 8.81 13.87 9.59
C ASN A 123 8.35 15.35 9.60
N ALA A 124 7.55 15.78 8.62
CA ALA A 124 7.20 17.19 8.44
C ALA A 124 6.42 17.78 9.63
N ASP A 125 5.68 16.95 10.37
CA ASP A 125 4.90 17.36 11.56
C ASP A 125 5.70 17.26 12.87
N GLY A 126 6.96 16.80 12.82
CA GLY A 126 7.84 16.77 13.99
C GLY A 126 7.45 15.75 15.07
N GLU A 127 6.77 14.66 14.70
CA GLU A 127 6.43 13.57 15.63
C GLU A 127 7.68 12.85 16.18
N GLU A 128 8.79 12.90 15.45
CA GLU A 128 10.07 12.30 15.83
C GLU A 128 11.13 13.38 16.14
N VAL A 129 12.13 13.02 16.96
CA VAL A 129 13.28 13.90 17.27
C VAL A 129 14.15 14.18 16.03
N ALA A 130 14.02 13.35 15.00
CA ALA A 130 14.76 13.50 13.76
C ALA A 130 14.37 14.80 13.01
N PRO A 131 15.23 15.33 12.12
CA PRO A 131 14.91 16.55 11.36
C PRO A 131 13.61 16.44 10.56
N LEU A 132 12.88 17.56 10.38
CA LEU A 132 11.62 17.58 9.62
C LEU A 132 11.76 17.17 8.14
N THR A 133 13.00 17.16 7.65
CA THR A 133 13.36 16.83 6.26
C THR A 133 13.75 15.38 6.05
N VAL A 134 13.73 14.54 7.09
CA VAL A 134 14.03 13.10 6.96
C VAL A 134 12.75 12.26 7.00
N PRO A 135 12.76 11.06 6.38
CA PRO A 135 11.67 10.11 6.52
C PRO A 135 11.50 9.66 7.96
N ARG A 136 10.25 9.41 8.37
CA ARG A 136 9.90 8.82 9.67
C ARG A 136 10.45 7.39 9.77
N ASP A 137 10.76 6.96 10.98
CA ASP A 137 11.24 5.60 11.26
C ASP A 137 10.17 4.54 10.97
N SER A 138 8.89 4.89 11.09
CA SER A 138 7.81 4.10 10.51
C SER A 138 6.75 4.99 9.88
N VAL A 139 6.35 4.60 8.67
CA VAL A 139 5.31 5.25 7.88
C VAL A 139 4.11 4.35 7.66
N LEU A 140 4.20 3.08 8.08
CA LEU A 140 3.13 2.11 8.01
C LEU A 140 2.23 2.32 9.22
N GLY A 141 0.97 2.71 8.98
CA GLY A 141 -0.04 2.71 10.04
C GLY A 141 -0.23 1.30 10.59
N ASP A 142 -0.70 1.20 11.83
CA ASP A 142 -0.90 -0.11 12.42
C ASP A 142 -1.96 -0.93 11.65
N THR A 143 -1.68 -2.20 11.50
CA THR A 143 -2.55 -3.15 10.79
C THR A 143 -3.29 -4.03 11.79
N TYR A 144 -3.61 -3.49 12.98
CA TYR A 144 -4.31 -4.25 14.03
C TYR A 144 -5.68 -4.70 13.50
N HIS A 145 -6.01 -5.98 13.70
CA HIS A 145 -7.20 -6.64 13.14
C HIS A 145 -7.36 -6.57 11.61
N SER A 146 -6.30 -6.22 10.87
CA SER A 146 -6.32 -6.27 9.41
C SER A 146 -5.80 -7.61 8.91
N GLU A 147 -6.48 -8.18 7.92
CA GLU A 147 -6.02 -9.38 7.22
C GLU A 147 -5.11 -9.00 6.05
N MET A 148 -3.99 -9.72 5.93
CA MET A 148 -3.11 -9.61 4.76
C MET A 148 -3.57 -10.56 3.66
N VAL A 149 -3.65 -10.06 2.43
CA VAL A 149 -4.06 -10.83 1.25
C VAL A 149 -2.99 -10.77 0.19
N MET A 150 -2.61 -11.91 -0.37
CA MET A 150 -1.64 -12.03 -1.46
C MET A 150 -2.38 -12.35 -2.75
N VAL A 151 -2.03 -11.61 -3.79
CA VAL A 151 -2.55 -11.79 -5.13
C VAL A 151 -1.36 -12.04 -6.07
N GLY A 152 -1.21 -13.29 -6.49
CA GLY A 152 -0.19 -13.75 -7.45
C GLY A 152 -0.81 -14.19 -8.76
N VAL A 153 -0.17 -15.09 -9.50
CA VAL A 153 -0.74 -15.69 -10.72
C VAL A 153 -2.13 -16.31 -10.42
N PRO A 154 -3.15 -16.12 -11.27
CA PRO A 154 -4.47 -16.71 -11.03
C PRO A 154 -4.38 -18.25 -10.94
N ASN A 155 -4.90 -18.83 -9.84
CA ASN A 155 -4.78 -20.27 -9.56
C ASN A 155 -6.10 -20.93 -9.11
N ALA A 156 -7.21 -20.19 -9.10
CA ALA A 156 -8.50 -20.74 -8.71
C ALA A 156 -8.94 -21.89 -9.64
N PRO A 157 -9.63 -22.93 -9.13
CA PRO A 157 -10.12 -24.02 -9.96
C PRO A 157 -11.25 -23.57 -10.90
N TRP A 158 -11.34 -24.24 -12.05
CA TRP A 158 -12.42 -24.09 -13.04
C TRP A 158 -12.85 -25.46 -13.58
N SER A 159 -14.09 -25.58 -14.07
CA SER A 159 -14.63 -26.84 -14.59
C SER A 159 -15.66 -26.60 -15.69
N SER A 160 -15.61 -27.39 -16.75
CA SER A 160 -16.61 -27.38 -17.84
C SER A 160 -17.80 -28.30 -17.59
N ASP A 161 -17.79 -29.09 -16.52
CA ASP A 161 -18.87 -30.01 -16.18
C ASP A 161 -20.07 -29.25 -15.60
N ALA A 162 -21.00 -28.87 -16.48
CA ALA A 162 -22.23 -28.19 -16.13
C ALA A 162 -23.17 -29.04 -15.25
N ASN A 163 -23.11 -30.37 -15.34
CA ASN A 163 -24.01 -31.26 -14.60
C ASN A 163 -23.62 -31.33 -13.13
N MET A 164 -22.32 -31.41 -12.85
CA MET A 164 -21.81 -31.46 -11.48
C MET A 164 -21.61 -30.07 -10.87
N PHE A 165 -21.25 -29.08 -11.68
CA PHE A 165 -20.77 -27.77 -11.20
C PHE A 165 -21.51 -26.56 -11.77
N GLY A 166 -22.62 -26.71 -12.49
CA GLY A 166 -23.30 -25.63 -13.22
C GLY A 166 -23.73 -24.39 -12.42
N LYS A 167 -23.77 -24.47 -11.08
CA LYS A 167 -24.07 -23.33 -10.17
C LYS A 167 -22.87 -22.89 -9.31
N SER A 168 -21.66 -23.34 -9.64
CA SER A 168 -20.44 -23.04 -8.90
C SER A 168 -19.62 -21.92 -9.54
N GLU A 169 -18.73 -21.32 -8.77
CA GLU A 169 -17.74 -20.37 -9.30
C GLU A 169 -16.78 -21.01 -10.30
N ALA A 170 -16.50 -22.31 -10.17
CA ALA A 170 -15.61 -23.02 -11.09
C ALA A 170 -16.20 -23.10 -12.51
N TYR A 171 -17.52 -23.30 -12.62
CA TYR A 171 -18.22 -23.29 -13.89
C TYR A 171 -18.39 -21.86 -14.44
N TYR A 172 -18.66 -20.88 -13.56
CA TYR A 172 -18.68 -19.46 -13.94
C TYR A 172 -17.34 -19.04 -14.56
N ARG A 173 -16.21 -19.38 -13.90
CA ARG A 173 -14.86 -19.12 -14.43
C ARG A 173 -14.67 -19.75 -15.80
N PHE A 174 -15.04 -21.02 -15.97
CA PHE A 174 -14.95 -21.69 -17.27
C PHE A 174 -15.72 -20.94 -18.37
N MET A 175 -16.99 -20.62 -18.11
CA MET A 175 -17.86 -19.92 -19.08
C MET A 175 -17.35 -18.53 -19.47
N HIS A 176 -16.50 -17.92 -18.64
CA HIS A 176 -15.94 -16.59 -18.83
C HIS A 176 -14.44 -16.60 -19.21
N GLY A 177 -13.95 -17.68 -19.83
CA GLY A 177 -12.61 -17.70 -20.43
C GLY A 177 -11.48 -17.63 -19.40
N TYR A 178 -11.66 -18.27 -18.24
CA TYR A 178 -10.66 -18.21 -17.16
C TYR A 178 -9.33 -18.86 -17.55
N SER A 179 -9.32 -19.83 -18.47
CA SER A 179 -8.08 -20.36 -19.07
C SER A 179 -7.24 -19.29 -19.76
N GLU A 180 -7.88 -18.44 -20.56
CA GLU A 180 -7.25 -17.34 -21.27
C GLU A 180 -6.81 -16.25 -20.28
N PHE A 181 -7.62 -15.99 -19.25
CA PHE A 181 -7.26 -15.06 -18.18
C PHE A 181 -6.01 -15.53 -17.42
N ILE A 182 -5.89 -16.82 -17.08
CA ILE A 182 -4.67 -17.38 -16.48
C ILE A 182 -3.48 -17.17 -17.42
N ALA A 183 -3.61 -17.54 -18.69
CA ALA A 183 -2.53 -17.43 -19.67
C ALA A 183 -2.06 -15.98 -19.85
N ALA A 184 -2.99 -15.02 -19.93
CA ALA A 184 -2.68 -13.60 -20.06
C ALA A 184 -2.01 -13.01 -18.80
N ASN A 185 -2.23 -13.62 -17.63
CA ASN A 185 -1.70 -13.17 -16.34
C ASN A 185 -0.64 -14.13 -15.77
N ALA A 186 -0.04 -14.98 -16.60
CA ALA A 186 0.97 -15.96 -16.17
C ALA A 186 2.21 -15.29 -15.54
N ASN A 187 2.49 -14.04 -15.94
CA ASN A 187 3.60 -13.24 -15.42
C ASN A 187 3.14 -12.19 -14.38
N ARG A 188 1.93 -12.31 -13.84
CA ARG A 188 1.43 -11.36 -12.83
C ARG A 188 2.26 -11.50 -11.56
N ARG A 189 3.01 -10.45 -11.24
CA ARG A 189 3.81 -10.35 -10.01
C ARG A 189 2.92 -10.53 -8.78
N SER A 190 3.38 -11.32 -7.83
CA SER A 190 2.75 -11.46 -6.52
C SER A 190 2.84 -10.15 -5.72
N GLN A 191 1.72 -9.73 -5.17
CA GLN A 191 1.60 -8.55 -4.33
C GLN A 191 0.82 -8.91 -3.06
N THR A 192 1.26 -8.38 -1.91
CA THR A 192 0.60 -8.50 -0.61
C THR A 192 -0.07 -7.17 -0.29
N TYR A 193 -1.35 -7.22 0.03
CA TYR A 193 -2.18 -6.09 0.40
C TYR A 193 -2.56 -6.17 1.86
N VAL A 194 -2.60 -5.02 2.52
CA VAL A 194 -3.01 -4.92 3.91
C VAL A 194 -3.67 -3.56 4.15
N GLY A 195 -4.81 -3.58 4.84
CA GLY A 195 -5.41 -2.36 5.36
C GLY A 195 -4.67 -1.89 6.61
N SER A 196 -4.55 -0.59 6.78
CA SER A 196 -4.04 0.03 8.00
C SER A 196 -5.09 0.95 8.61
N ASN A 197 -5.01 1.14 9.93
CA ASN A 197 -5.97 1.94 10.69
C ASN A 197 -5.86 3.45 10.43
N ASP A 198 -4.86 3.88 9.66
CA ASP A 198 -4.78 5.25 9.11
C ASP A 198 -5.65 5.43 7.85
N GLY A 199 -6.39 4.41 7.43
CA GLY A 199 -7.31 4.45 6.29
C GLY A 199 -6.66 4.15 4.95
N MET A 200 -5.37 3.78 4.92
CA MET A 200 -4.68 3.38 3.70
C MET A 200 -4.77 1.87 3.46
N VAL A 201 -4.60 1.50 2.19
CA VAL A 201 -4.32 0.13 1.78
C VAL A 201 -2.90 0.13 1.25
N HIS A 202 -2.01 -0.62 1.91
CA HIS A 202 -0.64 -0.79 1.49
C HIS A 202 -0.49 -1.99 0.57
N ALA A 203 0.39 -1.87 -0.43
CA ALA A 203 0.69 -2.93 -1.37
C ALA A 203 2.20 -3.14 -1.44
N PHE A 204 2.63 -4.37 -1.16
CA PHE A 204 4.04 -4.76 -1.11
C PHE A 204 4.30 -5.91 -2.06
N ASP A 205 5.47 -5.94 -2.68
CA ASP A 205 5.94 -7.15 -3.30
C ASP A 205 6.38 -8.21 -2.28
N LEU A 206 6.80 -9.37 -2.76
CA LEU A 206 7.30 -10.45 -1.90
C LEU A 206 8.53 -10.04 -1.08
N ASP A 207 9.22 -8.97 -1.48
CA ASP A 207 10.38 -8.44 -0.78
C ASP A 207 10.03 -7.37 0.27
N LEU A 208 8.74 -7.13 0.51
CA LEU A 208 8.20 -6.06 1.35
C LEU A 208 8.53 -4.65 0.83
N GLU A 209 8.74 -4.50 -0.48
CA GLU A 209 8.91 -3.19 -1.09
C GLU A 209 7.58 -2.63 -1.61
N GLU A 210 7.29 -1.39 -1.24
CA GLU A 210 6.07 -0.68 -1.64
C GLU A 210 6.23 -0.04 -3.02
N ARG A 211 5.34 -0.34 -3.97
CA ARG A 211 5.41 0.21 -5.33
C ARG A 211 4.86 1.62 -5.43
#